data_AF-A0A9D1VDP5-F1
#
_entry.id   AF-A0A9D1VDP5-F1
#
_cell.length_a   1.000
_cell.length_b   1.000
_cell.length_c   1.000
_cell.angle_alpha   90.00
_cell.angle_beta   90.00
_cell.angle_gamma   90.00
#
_symmetry.space_group_name_H-M   'P 1'
#
loop_
_entity.id
_entity.type
_entity.pdbx_description
1 polymer ?
#
loop_
_entity_poly.entity_id
_entity_poly.type
_entity_poly.pdbx_seq_one_letter_code
_entity_poly.pdbx_strand_id
1 'polypeptide(L)'
;MLIGKEVTHEYRGRGTVMAVENGCITVRFGTDYDLDFPYPGEFRHMLRLREYDPEAQREIDADIQKERMARAESYRRQRRGE
;
A
#
# COMPACT_ATOMS: atom_id res chain seq x y z
N MET A 1 10.64 -4.96 1.51
CA MET A 1 9.42 -5.81 1.33
C MET A 1 8.48 -5.68 2.54
N LEU A 2 7.25 -5.16 2.36
CA LEU A 2 6.30 -4.92 3.48
C LEU A 2 5.39 -6.08 3.83
N ILE A 3 5.21 -7.04 2.93
CA ILE A 3 4.34 -8.19 3.17
C ILE A 3 4.85 -8.92 4.42
N GLY A 4 3.96 -9.16 5.38
CA GLY A 4 4.27 -9.74 6.69
C GLY A 4 4.68 -8.75 7.77
N LYS A 5 4.78 -7.44 7.49
CA LYS A 5 5.05 -6.42 8.52
C LYS A 5 3.79 -6.10 9.33
N GLU A 6 3.98 -5.88 10.63
CA GLU A 6 2.91 -5.48 11.54
C GLU A 6 2.69 -3.96 11.53
N VAL A 7 1.44 -3.55 11.42
CA VAL A 7 0.99 -2.16 11.39
C VAL A 7 -0.01 -1.94 12.52
N THR A 8 -0.08 -0.71 13.03
CA THR A 8 -1.07 -0.32 14.04
C THR A 8 -2.00 0.73 13.46
N HIS A 9 -3.29 0.41 13.43
CA HIS A 9 -4.38 1.28 13.01
C HIS A 9 -5.08 1.88 14.23
N GLU A 10 -5.31 3.19 14.22
CA GLU A 10 -5.88 3.95 15.35
C GLU A 10 -7.20 3.34 15.87
N TYR A 11 -8.12 2.99 14.97
CA TYR A 11 -9.44 2.47 15.33
C TYR A 11 -9.55 0.93 15.39
N ARG A 12 -8.60 0.20 14.79
CA ARG A 12 -8.72 -1.25 14.54
C ARG A 12 -7.64 -2.06 15.25
N GLY A 13 -6.65 -1.40 15.85
CA GLY A 13 -5.55 -2.07 16.53
C GLY A 13 -4.49 -2.59 15.56
N ARG A 14 -3.86 -3.72 15.90
CA ARG A 14 -2.74 -4.28 15.15
C ARG A 14 -3.23 -5.12 13.97
N GLY A 15 -2.55 -4.99 12.84
CA GLY A 15 -2.77 -5.80 11.65
C GLY A 15 -1.47 -6.14 10.93
N THR A 16 -1.54 -7.01 9.93
CA THR A 16 -0.39 -7.47 9.14
C THR A 16 -0.62 -7.16 7.68
N VAL A 17 0.38 -6.58 7.01
CA VAL A 17 0.31 -6.32 5.57
C VAL A 17 0.33 -7.63 4.81
N MET A 18 -0.70 -7.89 4.01
CA MET A 18 -0.84 -9.10 3.21
C MET A 18 -0.49 -8.87 1.74
N ALA A 19 -0.85 -7.72 1.19
CA ALA A 19 -0.60 -7.38 -0.22
C ALA A 19 -0.39 -5.88 -0.40
N VAL A 20 0.30 -5.52 -1.47
CA VAL A 20 0.46 -4.14 -1.97
C VAL A 20 0.23 -4.21 -3.47
N GLU A 21 -0.90 -3.70 -3.93
CA GLU A 21 -1.32 -3.79 -5.34
C GLU A 21 -2.32 -2.68 -5.67
N ASN A 22 -2.36 -2.24 -6.93
CA ASN A 22 -3.30 -1.24 -7.42
C ASN A 22 -3.24 0.11 -6.68
N GLY A 23 -2.09 0.44 -6.07
CA GLY A 23 -1.93 1.61 -5.21
C GLY A 23 -2.63 1.51 -3.84
N CYS A 24 -3.08 0.32 -3.48
CA CYS A 24 -3.68 -0.01 -2.20
C CYS A 24 -2.80 -0.99 -1.42
N ILE A 25 -2.94 -0.98 -0.10
CA ILE A 25 -2.28 -1.92 0.80
C ILE A 25 -3.36 -2.70 1.53
N THR A 26 -3.33 -4.02 1.39
CA THR A 26 -4.24 -4.91 2.12
C THR A 26 -3.63 -5.27 3.46
N VAL A 27 -4.35 -4.96 4.54
CA VAL A 27 -3.96 -5.26 5.91
C VAL A 27 -4.98 -6.19 6.53
N ARG A 28 -4.51 -7.30 7.09
CA ARG A 28 -5.31 -8.22 7.89
C ARG A 28 -5.33 -7.79 9.34
N PHE A 29 -6.51 -7.53 9.90
CA PHE A 29 -6.66 -7.24 11.33
C PHE A 29 -7.24 -8.46 12.05
N GLY A 30 -6.55 -8.93 13.09
CA GLY A 30 -6.95 -10.15 13.80
C GLY A 30 -7.03 -11.36 12.86
N THR A 31 -7.99 -12.25 13.10
CA THR A 31 -8.18 -13.49 12.33
C THR A 31 -9.23 -13.41 11.21
N ASP A 32 -10.02 -12.33 11.12
CA ASP A 32 -11.33 -12.43 10.45
C ASP A 32 -11.61 -11.43 9.31
N TYR A 33 -10.77 -10.42 9.08
CA TYR A 33 -11.00 -9.54 7.92
C TYR A 33 -9.76 -8.80 7.42
N ASP A 34 -9.74 -8.65 6.10
CA ASP A 34 -8.76 -7.88 5.34
C ASP A 34 -9.38 -6.52 4.96
N LEU A 35 -8.61 -5.44 5.09
CA LEU A 35 -9.00 -4.09 4.67
C LEU A 35 -7.98 -3.53 3.70
N ASP A 36 -8.46 -2.93 2.62
CA ASP A 36 -7.62 -2.16 1.71
C ASP A 36 -7.53 -0.71 2.17
N PHE A 37 -6.33 -0.14 2.10
CA PHE A 37 -6.10 1.28 2.35
C PHE A 37 -5.41 1.93 1.16
N PRO A 38 -5.88 3.10 0.73
CA PRO A 38 -5.23 3.83 -0.34
C PRO A 38 -3.89 4.41 0.12
N TYR A 39 -2.85 4.18 -0.68
CA TYR A 39 -1.51 4.72 -0.47
C TYR A 39 -1.26 5.97 -1.34
N PRO A 40 -0.42 6.94 -0.94
CA PRO A 40 0.25 7.09 0.36
C PRO A 40 -0.59 7.84 1.41
N GLY A 41 -1.73 8.41 1.00
CA GLY A 41 -2.50 9.38 1.79
C GLY A 41 -3.01 8.80 3.10
N GLU A 42 -4.01 7.91 3.04
CA GLU A 42 -4.56 7.31 4.26
C GLU A 42 -3.55 6.43 4.97
N PHE A 43 -2.65 5.77 4.23
CA PHE A 43 -1.56 4.98 4.82
C PHE A 43 -0.69 5.79 5.79
N ARG A 44 -0.27 7.02 5.43
CA ARG A 44 0.58 7.86 6.30
C ARG A 44 -0.16 8.39 7.54
N HIS A 45 -1.47 8.57 7.43
CA HIS A 45 -2.27 9.15 8.51
C HIS A 45 -2.87 8.10 9.46
N MET A 46 -3.13 6.88 8.97
CA MET A 46 -3.90 5.87 9.71
C MET A 46 -3.05 4.71 10.24
N LEU A 47 -1.90 4.44 9.65
CA LEU A 47 -1.11 3.24 9.95
C LEU A 47 0.29 3.62 10.44
N ARG A 48 0.47 3.60 11.76
CA ARG A 48 1.82 3.64 12.35
C ARG A 48 2.40 2.23 12.29
N LEU A 49 3.47 2.06 11.52
CA LEU A 49 4.27 0.84 11.59
C LEU A 49 4.76 0.66 13.03
N ARG A 50 4.63 -0.56 13.59
CA ARG A 50 5.08 -0.81 14.96
C ARG A 50 6.60 -0.66 15.10
N GLU A 51 7.33 -1.04 14.04
CA GLU A 51 8.69 -0.60 13.77
C GLU A 51 8.65 0.26 12.51
N TYR A 52 8.78 1.57 12.69
CA TYR A 52 8.93 2.50 11.57
C TYR A 52 10.25 2.21 10.87
N ASP A 53 10.15 1.63 9.67
CA ASP A 53 11.30 1.35 8.81
C ASP A 53 11.26 2.29 7.60
N PRO A 54 12.12 3.34 7.57
CA PRO A 54 12.12 4.33 6.50
C PRO A 54 12.56 3.76 5.16
N GLU A 55 13.35 2.67 5.15
CA GLU A 55 13.77 2.00 3.92
C GLU A 55 12.60 1.22 3.31
N ALA A 56 11.87 0.50 4.16
CA ALA A 56 10.65 -0.19 3.77
C ALA A 56 9.61 0.80 3.23
N GLN A 57 9.44 1.98 3.86
CA GLN A 57 8.55 3.01 3.33
C GLN A 57 8.97 3.51 1.94
N ARG A 58 10.27 3.70 1.70
CA ARG A 58 10.80 4.11 0.38
C ARG A 58 10.62 3.03 -0.68
N GLU A 59 10.74 1.76 -0.32
CA GLU A 59 10.47 0.65 -1.23
C GLU A 59 9.00 0.64 -1.69
N ILE A 60 8.03 0.86 -0.78
CA ILE A 60 6.60 0.97 -1.14
C ILE A 60 6.39 2.13 -2.10
N ASP A 61 6.96 3.30 -1.76
CA ASP A 61 6.78 4.51 -2.55
C ASP A 61 7.28 4.29 -3.98
N ALA A 62 8.42 3.61 -4.12
CA ALA A 62 9.01 3.25 -5.40
C ALA A 62 8.15 2.23 -6.18
N ASP A 63 7.61 1.21 -5.50
CA ASP A 63 6.80 0.17 -6.15
C ASP A 63 5.46 0.72 -6.65
N ILE A 64 4.79 1.53 -5.83
CA ILE A 64 3.54 2.20 -6.19
C ILE A 64 3.76 3.28 -7.25
N GLN A 65 4.88 4.01 -7.21
CA GLN A 65 5.27 4.91 -8.30
C GLN A 65 5.46 4.15 -9.61
N LYS A 66 6.16 3.02 -9.60
CA LYS A 66 6.36 2.19 -10.80
C LYS A 66 5.03 1.69 -11.36
N GLU A 67 4.13 1.21 -10.52
CA GLU A 67 2.81 0.75 -10.94
C GLU A 67 1.97 1.91 -11.52
N ARG A 68 1.97 3.08 -10.86
CA ARG A 68 1.30 4.29 -11.36
C ARG A 68 1.85 4.74 -12.71
N MET A 69 3.17 4.71 -12.90
CA MET A 69 3.80 5.04 -14.16
C MET A 69 3.44 4.03 -15.25
N ALA A 70 3.47 2.73 -14.95
CA ALA A 70 3.08 1.67 -15.88
C ALA A 70 1.61 1.78 -16.29
N ARG A 71 0.72 2.11 -15.34
CA ARG A 71 -0.70 2.33 -15.60
C ARG A 71 -0.92 3.60 -16.42
N ALA A 72 -0.24 4.70 -16.11
CA ALA A 72 -0.29 5.94 -16.89
C ALA A 72 0.25 5.76 -18.32
N GLU A 73 1.32 4.97 -18.50
CA GLU A 73 1.84 4.61 -19.81
C GLU A 73 0.87 3.74 -20.60
N SER A 74 0.22 2.78 -19.92
CA SER A 74 -0.84 1.95 -20.51
C SER A 74 -2.02 2.80 -20.98
N TYR A 75 -2.47 3.78 -20.18
CA TYR A 75 -3.50 4.74 -20.58
C TYR A 75 -3.06 5.64 -21.75
N ARG A 76 -1.80 6.08 -21.79
CA ARG A 76 -1.27 6.89 -22.91
C ARG A 76 -1.17 6.09 -24.21
N ARG A 77 -0.80 4.81 -24.15
CA ARG A 77 -0.80 3.91 -25.31
C ARG A 77 -2.21 3.71 -25.85
N GLN A 78 -3.19 3.55 -24.96
CA GLN A 78 -4.59 3.35 -25.34
C GLN A 78 -5.21 4.59 -26.00
N ARG A 79 -4.79 5.80 -25.63
CA ARG A 79 -5.22 7.09 -26.22
C ARG A 79 -4.50 7.51 -27.50
N ARG A 80 -3.42 6.82 -27.91
CA ARG A 80 -2.65 7.10 -29.14
C ARG A 80 -2.99 6.15 -30.30
N GLY A 81 -3.97 5.26 -30.10
CA GLY A 81 -4.42 4.27 -31.09
C GLY A 81 -5.83 4.52 -31.62
N GLU A 82 -6.31 5.77 -31.58
CA GLU A 82 -7.55 6.22 -32.24
C GLU A 82 -7.20 7.16 -33.41
#